data_AF-A0A4T0LLH3-F1
#
_entry.id   AF-A0A4T0LLH3-F1
#
_cell.length_a   1.000
_cell.length_b   1.000
_cell.length_c   1.000
_cell.angle_alpha   90.00
_cell.angle_beta   90.00
_cell.angle_gamma   90.00
#
_symmetry.space_group_name_H-M   'P 1'
#
loop_
_entity.id
_entity.type
_entity.pdbx_description
1 polymer ?
#
loop_
_entity_poly.entity_id
_entity_poly.type
_entity_poly.pdbx_seq_one_letter_code
_entity_poly.pdbx_strand_id
1 'polypeptide(L)'
;MENTVDDLHVNVPLFNKLAQAGQPSWPGLYALLTKNGGGFYLLLLGTLLGVQFWQSYIGAVITYKAKPFEARLASTYCIIGSTISSALLGRWIINHGHALDFGILCQTVKALDYHNLCKAVNSIHVDAFHTILLAKIALSHFIHLVFVGPATAELLQSRNRASNPEEVKCVDKKFTILRVISSSIDLVSLAMIVLHTLYIGYVGTSNL
;
A
#
# COMPACT_ATOMS: atom_id res chain seq x y z
N MET A 1 58.29 9.65 -37.59
CA MET A 1 57.55 8.50 -37.06
C MET A 1 57.57 8.63 -35.56
N GLU A 2 56.54 9.26 -35.01
CA GLU A 2 56.38 9.46 -33.58
C GLU A 2 54.94 9.05 -33.27
N ASN A 3 54.80 7.96 -32.53
CA ASN A 3 53.52 7.33 -32.21
C ASN A 3 52.80 8.17 -31.16
N THR A 4 51.76 8.89 -31.58
CA THR A 4 50.80 9.54 -30.68
C THR A 4 49.57 8.65 -30.52
N VAL A 5 49.65 7.67 -29.63
CA VAL A 5 48.51 6.81 -29.23
C VAL A 5 48.53 6.60 -27.71
N ASP A 6 48.54 7.67 -26.92
CA ASP A 6 48.53 7.53 -25.45
C ASP A 6 47.62 8.50 -24.68
N ASP A 7 46.71 9.24 -25.34
CA ASP A 7 45.80 10.15 -24.61
C ASP A 7 44.34 10.02 -25.06
N LEU A 8 43.83 8.79 -24.99
CA LEU A 8 42.39 8.55 -24.92
C LEU A 8 42.01 7.99 -23.54
N HIS A 9 42.34 8.76 -22.49
CA HIS A 9 41.63 8.65 -21.22
C HIS A 9 40.18 9.09 -21.46
N VAL A 10 39.37 8.18 -21.99
CA VAL A 10 37.92 8.30 -22.04
C VAL A 10 37.47 8.33 -20.59
N ASN A 11 37.37 9.53 -20.05
CA ASN A 11 36.76 9.79 -18.77
C ASN A 11 35.28 9.47 -19.00
N VAL A 12 34.87 8.21 -18.74
CA VAL A 12 33.48 7.79 -18.83
C VAL A 12 32.84 8.12 -17.48
N PRO A 13 32.21 9.29 -17.29
CA PRO A 13 31.64 9.70 -16.00
C PRO A 13 30.59 8.70 -15.49
N LEU A 14 30.03 7.87 -16.39
CA LEU A 14 29.06 6.83 -16.06
C LEU A 14 29.67 5.73 -15.17
N PHE A 15 30.89 5.26 -15.48
CA PHE A 15 31.52 4.16 -14.72
C PHE A 15 32.02 4.61 -13.35
N ASN A 16 32.53 5.84 -13.23
CA ASN A 16 32.90 6.40 -11.93
C ASN A 16 31.67 6.62 -11.03
N LYS A 17 30.51 7.01 -11.61
CA LYS A 17 29.24 7.09 -10.85
C LYS A 17 28.70 5.73 -10.45
N LEU A 18 28.83 4.70 -11.30
CA LEU A 18 28.46 3.32 -10.96
C LEU A 18 29.38 2.71 -9.89
N ALA A 19 30.70 2.98 -9.96
CA ALA A 19 31.67 2.55 -8.96
C ALA A 19 31.48 3.24 -7.60
N GLN A 20 31.10 4.53 -7.60
CA GLN A 20 30.72 5.25 -6.38
C GLN A 20 29.37 4.80 -5.83
N ALA A 21 28.39 4.48 -6.69
CA ALA A 21 27.11 3.89 -6.28
C ALA A 21 27.26 2.44 -5.75
N GLY A 22 28.37 1.77 -6.09
CA GLY A 22 28.67 0.40 -5.69
C GLY A 22 29.41 0.27 -4.35
N GLN A 23 29.76 1.37 -3.66
CA GLN A 23 30.28 1.28 -2.30
C GLN A 23 29.13 1.11 -1.30
N PRO A 24 29.01 -0.04 -0.61
CA PRO A 24 27.90 -0.34 0.27
C PRO A 24 28.11 0.36 1.63
N SER A 25 28.05 1.68 1.66
CA SER A 25 27.84 2.38 2.92
C SER A 25 26.34 2.29 3.22
N TRP A 26 25.96 1.47 4.20
CA TRP A 26 24.57 1.41 4.68
C TRP A 26 24.14 2.84 5.03
N PRO A 27 23.13 3.40 4.34
CA PRO A 27 22.81 4.82 4.47
C PRO A 27 22.10 5.12 5.82
N GLY A 28 21.85 4.09 6.64
CA GLY A 28 21.12 4.20 7.89
C GLY A 28 19.61 4.24 7.66
N LEU A 29 18.84 3.94 8.72
CA LEU A 29 17.37 3.95 8.67
C LEU A 29 16.82 5.34 8.29
N TYR A 30 17.51 6.40 8.71
CA TYR A 30 17.12 7.79 8.46
C TYR A 30 17.23 8.18 6.98
N ALA A 31 18.30 7.78 6.28
CA ALA A 31 18.43 8.05 4.85
C ALA A 31 17.42 7.25 4.02
N LEU A 32 17.08 6.03 4.47
CA LEU A 32 15.99 5.25 3.88
C LEU A 32 14.63 5.92 4.07
N LEU A 33 14.41 6.67 5.14
CA LEU A 33 13.15 7.38 5.45
C LEU A 33 13.06 8.79 4.84
N THR A 34 14.15 9.36 4.35
CA THR A 34 14.22 10.72 3.78
C THR A 34 14.17 10.73 2.25
N LYS A 35 14.31 11.92 1.63
CA LYS A 35 14.16 12.25 0.20
C LYS A 35 14.92 11.36 -0.80
N ASN A 36 15.95 10.62 -0.38
CA ASN A 36 16.69 9.68 -1.23
C ASN A 36 16.12 8.24 -1.17
N GLY A 37 15.09 8.00 -0.35
CA GLY A 37 14.49 6.70 -0.08
C GLY A 37 13.39 6.26 -1.04
N GLY A 38 13.28 6.86 -2.24
CA GLY A 38 12.25 6.51 -3.22
C GLY A 38 12.20 5.01 -3.55
N GLY A 39 13.36 4.33 -3.62
CA GLY A 39 13.43 2.88 -3.82
C GLY A 39 12.78 2.08 -2.69
N PHE A 40 12.97 2.50 -1.44
CA PHE A 40 12.34 1.86 -0.28
C PHE A 40 10.83 2.11 -0.26
N TYR A 41 10.40 3.33 -0.62
CA TYR A 41 8.99 3.65 -0.79
C TYR A 41 8.33 2.74 -1.83
N LEU A 42 8.95 2.57 -3.00
CA LEU A 42 8.47 1.69 -4.05
C LEU A 42 8.46 0.22 -3.64
N LEU A 43 9.46 -0.22 -2.88
CA LEU A 43 9.50 -1.58 -2.34
C LEU A 43 8.35 -1.82 -1.36
N LEU A 44 8.08 -0.88 -0.46
CA LEU A 44 6.94 -0.95 0.46
C LEU A 44 5.61 -0.93 -0.30
N LEU A 45 5.47 -0.03 -1.28
CA LEU A 45 4.26 0.06 -2.11
C LEU A 45 4.04 -1.22 -2.93
N GLY A 46 5.08 -1.75 -3.56
CA GLY A 46 5.02 -3.01 -4.30
C GLY A 46 4.71 -4.20 -3.39
N THR A 47 5.27 -4.23 -2.18
CA THR A 47 4.94 -5.23 -1.17
C THR A 47 3.48 -5.13 -0.74
N LEU A 48 2.99 -3.92 -0.49
CA LEU A 48 1.58 -3.68 -0.13
C LEU A 48 0.63 -4.12 -1.24
N LEU A 49 0.93 -3.77 -2.49
CA LEU A 49 0.17 -4.21 -3.66
C LEU A 49 0.19 -5.74 -3.79
N GLY A 50 1.35 -6.36 -3.61
CA GLY A 50 1.51 -7.82 -3.63
C GLY A 50 0.70 -8.52 -2.54
N VAL A 51 0.73 -8.00 -1.31
CA VAL A 51 -0.08 -8.49 -0.18
C VAL A 51 -1.57 -8.35 -0.49
N GLN A 52 -2.01 -7.19 -0.99
CA GLN A 52 -3.41 -6.94 -1.31
C GLN A 52 -3.91 -7.87 -2.42
N PHE A 53 -3.10 -8.07 -3.46
CA PHE A 53 -3.42 -8.97 -4.57
C PHE A 53 -3.45 -10.44 -4.12
N TRP A 54 -2.47 -10.85 -3.33
CA TRP A 54 -2.41 -12.20 -2.76
C TRP A 54 -3.64 -12.47 -1.90
N GLN A 55 -3.97 -11.59 -0.96
CA GLN A 55 -5.14 -11.73 -0.07
C GLN A 55 -6.45 -11.81 -0.85
N SER A 56 -6.64 -10.92 -1.84
CA SER A 56 -7.91 -10.80 -2.57
C SER A 56 -8.17 -11.97 -3.52
N TYR A 57 -7.14 -12.46 -4.22
CA TYR A 57 -7.33 -13.42 -5.32
C TYR A 57 -6.79 -14.82 -5.03
N ILE A 58 -5.59 -14.93 -4.46
CA ILE A 58 -4.93 -16.23 -4.28
C ILE A 58 -5.35 -16.85 -2.94
N GLY A 59 -5.28 -16.05 -1.87
CA GLY A 59 -5.71 -16.42 -0.53
C GLY A 59 -7.16 -16.90 -0.54
N ALA A 60 -8.06 -16.16 -1.20
CA ALA A 60 -9.49 -16.51 -1.29
C ALA A 60 -9.77 -17.87 -1.97
N VAL A 61 -8.94 -18.30 -2.93
CA VAL A 61 -9.09 -19.59 -3.63
C VAL A 61 -8.51 -20.74 -2.81
N ILE A 62 -7.33 -20.53 -2.20
CA ILE A 62 -6.66 -21.54 -1.36
C ILE A 62 -7.47 -21.82 -0.10
N THR A 63 -8.06 -20.78 0.50
CA THR A 63 -8.88 -20.89 1.72
C THR A 63 -10.13 -21.75 1.54
N TYR A 64 -10.68 -21.83 0.32
CA TYR A 64 -11.78 -22.75 0.03
C TYR A 64 -11.39 -24.23 0.22
N LYS A 65 -10.09 -24.55 0.24
CA LYS A 65 -9.57 -25.93 0.29
C LYS A 65 -8.81 -26.29 1.59
N ALA A 66 -8.35 -25.34 2.40
CA ALA A 66 -7.44 -25.62 3.54
C ALA A 66 -7.91 -24.99 4.87
N LYS A 67 -8.48 -25.80 5.77
CA LYS A 67 -9.25 -25.34 6.95
C LYS A 67 -8.50 -24.85 8.22
N PRO A 68 -7.21 -25.19 8.52
CA PRO A 68 -6.57 -24.69 9.76
C PRO A 68 -5.41 -23.70 9.56
N PHE A 69 -4.73 -23.68 8.40
CA PHE A 69 -3.59 -22.78 8.16
C PHE A 69 -4.02 -21.32 7.89
N GLU A 70 -5.29 -21.15 7.54
CA GLU A 70 -5.92 -19.93 7.06
C GLU A 70 -5.97 -18.79 8.08
N ALA A 71 -6.43 -19.03 9.31
CA ALA A 71 -6.62 -17.96 10.30
C ALA A 71 -5.30 -17.28 10.69
N ARG A 72 -4.19 -18.03 10.67
CA ARG A 72 -2.85 -17.48 10.95
C ARG A 72 -2.36 -16.63 9.80
N LEU A 73 -2.44 -17.13 8.56
CA LEU A 73 -2.01 -16.39 7.37
C LEU A 73 -2.80 -15.09 7.19
N ALA A 74 -4.13 -15.13 7.32
CA ALA A 74 -4.98 -13.96 7.16
C ALA A 74 -4.62 -12.85 8.18
N SER A 75 -4.39 -13.22 9.44
CA SER A 75 -3.95 -12.29 10.49
C SER A 75 -2.57 -11.69 10.17
N THR A 76 -1.62 -12.53 9.74
CA THR A 76 -0.28 -12.06 9.38
C THR A 76 -0.30 -11.06 8.24
N TYR A 77 -1.04 -11.32 7.15
CA TYR A 77 -1.15 -10.38 6.03
C TYR A 77 -1.85 -9.09 6.43
N CYS A 78 -2.87 -9.17 7.28
CA CYS A 78 -3.56 -7.99 7.79
C CYS A 78 -2.64 -7.08 8.63
N ILE A 79 -1.80 -7.68 9.48
CA ILE A 79 -0.80 -6.95 10.27
C ILE A 79 0.24 -6.32 9.34
N ILE A 80 0.82 -7.10 8.42
CA ILE A 80 1.82 -6.60 7.47
C ILE A 80 1.25 -5.45 6.63
N GLY A 81 0.05 -5.62 6.07
CA GLY A 81 -0.62 -4.60 5.27
C GLY A 81 -0.84 -3.32 6.06
N SER A 82 -1.40 -3.43 7.28
CA SER A 82 -1.60 -2.29 8.18
C SER A 82 -0.32 -1.57 8.57
N THR A 83 0.75 -2.31 8.86
CA THR A 83 2.05 -1.73 9.20
C THR A 83 2.64 -0.99 8.00
N ILE A 84 2.63 -1.60 6.82
CA ILE A 84 3.20 -0.99 5.61
C ILE A 84 2.39 0.24 5.18
N SER A 85 1.05 0.16 5.16
CA SER A 85 0.20 1.30 4.80
C SER A 85 0.39 2.48 5.76
N SER A 86 0.51 2.19 7.06
CA SER A 86 0.77 3.21 8.08
C SER A 86 2.16 3.82 7.94
N ALA A 87 3.18 3.01 7.62
CA ALA A 87 4.54 3.49 7.39
C ALA A 87 4.62 4.40 6.14
N LEU A 88 3.93 4.03 5.05
CA LEU A 88 3.85 4.85 3.83
C LEU A 88 3.15 6.19 4.10
N LEU A 89 2.02 6.18 4.81
CA LEU A 89 1.31 7.39 5.19
C LEU A 89 2.14 8.28 6.14
N GLY A 90 2.73 7.69 7.18
CA GLY A 90 3.56 8.42 8.15
C GLY A 90 4.76 9.08 7.48
N ARG A 91 5.47 8.35 6.61
CA ARG A 91 6.55 8.91 5.81
C ARG A 91 6.06 10.05 4.91
N TRP A 92 4.92 9.88 4.24
CA TRP A 92 4.35 10.91 3.38
C TRP A 92 4.08 12.20 4.15
N ILE A 93 3.44 12.09 5.32
CA ILE A 93 3.14 13.22 6.22
C ILE A 93 4.41 13.94 6.67
N ILE A 94 5.46 13.19 7.04
CA ILE A 94 6.74 13.79 7.49
C ILE A 94 7.38 14.63 6.37
N ASN A 95 7.31 14.16 5.11
CA ASN A 95 7.93 14.85 3.98
C ASN A 95 7.04 15.95 3.38
N HIS A 96 5.72 15.89 3.57
CA HIS A 96 4.73 16.79 2.96
C HIS A 96 3.77 17.36 4.01
N GLY A 97 4.31 17.92 5.09
CA GLY A 97 3.49 18.45 6.19
C GLY A 97 2.48 19.53 5.75
N HIS A 98 2.77 20.28 4.67
CA HIS A 98 1.86 21.26 4.09
C HIS A 98 0.62 20.62 3.44
N ALA A 99 0.67 19.35 3.07
CA ALA A 99 -0.46 18.62 2.48
C ALA A 99 -1.58 18.34 3.50
N LEU A 100 -1.30 18.50 4.80
CA LEU A 100 -2.27 18.38 5.88
C LEU A 100 -3.05 19.68 6.16
N ASP A 101 -2.80 20.75 5.40
CA ASP A 101 -3.63 21.95 5.52
C ASP A 101 -5.10 21.59 5.22
N PHE A 102 -5.92 21.68 6.26
CA PHE A 102 -7.32 21.30 6.24
C PHE A 102 -8.11 22.07 5.17
N GLY A 103 -7.71 23.32 4.86
CA GLY A 103 -8.31 24.11 3.79
C GLY A 103 -8.13 23.46 2.42
N ILE A 104 -6.91 23.01 2.11
CA ILE A 104 -6.56 22.33 0.85
C ILE A 104 -7.27 20.97 0.76
N LEU A 105 -7.31 20.24 1.88
CA LEU A 105 -7.98 18.94 1.94
C LEU A 105 -9.48 19.06 1.66
N CYS A 106 -10.17 20.01 2.29
CA CYS A 106 -11.60 20.23 2.08
C CYS A 106 -11.92 20.66 0.64
N GLN A 107 -11.09 21.50 0.02
CA GLN A 107 -11.26 21.89 -1.38
C GLN A 107 -11.09 20.68 -2.31
N THR A 108 -10.09 19.84 -2.04
CA THR A 108 -9.83 18.62 -2.80
C THR A 108 -11.00 17.64 -2.71
N VAL A 109 -11.55 17.42 -1.50
CA VAL A 109 -12.72 16.55 -1.29
C VAL A 109 -13.96 17.09 -1.99
N LYS A 110 -14.21 18.41 -1.96
CA LYS A 110 -15.30 19.03 -2.71
C LYS A 110 -15.13 18.90 -4.22
N ALA A 111 -13.89 18.99 -4.72
CA ALA A 111 -13.60 18.84 -6.13
C ALA A 111 -13.81 17.39 -6.63
N LEU A 112 -13.60 16.40 -5.75
CA LEU A 112 -13.85 14.98 -6.01
C LEU A 112 -15.34 14.60 -6.15
N ASP A 113 -16.26 15.55 -5.99
CA ASP A 113 -17.69 15.31 -6.25
C ASP A 113 -17.91 14.93 -7.72
N TYR A 114 -18.76 13.91 -7.96
CA TYR A 114 -18.79 13.10 -9.19
C TYR A 114 -18.99 13.92 -10.47
N HIS A 115 -19.61 15.10 -10.34
CA HIS A 115 -19.91 16.00 -11.44
C HIS A 115 -18.68 16.78 -11.97
N ASN A 116 -17.59 16.87 -11.20
CA ASN A 116 -16.41 17.67 -11.54
C ASN A 116 -15.11 16.86 -11.59
N LEU A 117 -15.16 15.53 -11.52
CA LEU A 117 -13.97 14.68 -11.42
C LEU A 117 -12.89 15.01 -12.47
N CYS A 118 -13.28 15.22 -13.73
CA CYS A 118 -12.34 15.58 -14.80
C CYS A 118 -11.73 16.99 -14.65
N LYS A 119 -12.47 17.96 -14.10
CA LYS A 119 -11.96 19.31 -13.83
C LYS A 119 -11.09 19.33 -12.58
N ALA A 120 -11.47 18.55 -11.58
CA ALA A 120 -10.77 18.39 -10.32
C ALA A 120 -9.38 17.77 -10.53
N VAL A 121 -9.25 16.74 -11.37
CA VAL A 121 -7.93 16.14 -11.68
C VAL A 121 -6.91 17.18 -12.15
N ASN A 122 -7.34 18.23 -12.86
CA ASN A 122 -6.46 19.31 -13.32
C ASN A 122 -6.19 20.41 -12.27
N SER A 123 -7.03 20.53 -11.23
CA SER A 123 -6.93 21.58 -10.20
C SER A 123 -6.52 21.07 -8.83
N ILE A 124 -6.48 19.75 -8.64
CA ILE A 124 -6.19 19.14 -7.35
C ILE A 124 -4.71 19.33 -7.04
N HIS A 125 -4.44 19.83 -5.83
CA HIS A 125 -3.10 19.82 -5.27
C HIS A 125 -2.61 18.38 -5.18
N VAL A 126 -1.58 18.07 -5.98
CA VAL A 126 -0.85 16.80 -6.07
C VAL A 126 -0.69 16.15 -4.70
N ASP A 127 -0.23 16.92 -3.72
CA ASP A 127 0.09 16.39 -2.40
C ASP A 127 -1.15 16.04 -1.58
N ALA A 128 -2.24 16.80 -1.73
CA ALA A 128 -3.51 16.54 -1.05
C ALA A 128 -4.17 15.27 -1.60
N PHE A 129 -4.10 15.05 -2.91
CA PHE A 129 -4.58 13.82 -3.54
C PHE A 129 -3.88 12.58 -2.99
N HIS A 130 -2.54 12.61 -2.96
CA HIS A 130 -1.71 11.56 -2.38
C HIS A 130 -2.05 11.27 -0.92
N THR A 131 -2.23 12.34 -0.15
CA THR A 131 -2.60 12.22 1.26
C THR A 131 -3.94 11.51 1.43
N ILE A 132 -4.94 11.86 0.62
CA ILE A 132 -6.26 11.21 0.64
C ILE A 132 -6.16 9.73 0.23
N LEU A 133 -5.41 9.40 -0.82
CA LEU A 133 -5.23 8.01 -1.25
C LEU A 133 -4.57 7.17 -0.15
N LEU A 134 -3.43 7.61 0.37
CA LEU A 134 -2.71 6.90 1.45
C LEU A 134 -3.53 6.81 2.73
N ALA A 135 -4.26 7.85 3.09
CA ALA A 135 -5.16 7.84 4.25
C ALA A 135 -6.27 6.81 4.08
N LYS A 136 -6.88 6.71 2.88
CA LYS A 136 -7.90 5.69 2.61
C LYS A 136 -7.34 4.27 2.64
N ILE A 137 -6.16 4.06 2.06
CA ILE A 137 -5.47 2.75 2.11
C ILE A 137 -5.20 2.35 3.56
N ALA A 138 -4.59 3.26 4.35
CA ALA A 138 -4.29 3.02 5.76
C ALA A 138 -5.56 2.77 6.58
N LEU A 139 -6.63 3.53 6.35
CA LEU A 139 -7.91 3.35 7.03
C LEU A 139 -8.54 2.00 6.70
N SER A 140 -8.54 1.57 5.43
CA SER A 140 -9.04 0.25 5.04
C SER A 140 -8.31 -0.87 5.78
N HIS A 141 -6.97 -0.86 5.77
CA HIS A 141 -6.18 -1.86 6.48
C HIS A 141 -6.41 -1.82 7.99
N PHE A 142 -6.54 -0.63 8.58
CA PHE A 142 -6.87 -0.46 9.99
C PHE A 142 -8.24 -1.07 10.33
N ILE A 143 -9.25 -0.86 9.49
CA ILE A 143 -10.58 -1.46 9.68
C ILE A 143 -10.48 -2.99 9.64
N HIS A 144 -9.69 -3.55 8.72
CA HIS A 144 -9.46 -4.98 8.69
C HIS A 144 -8.79 -5.49 9.97
N LEU A 145 -7.78 -4.78 10.47
CA LEU A 145 -7.03 -5.19 11.65
C LEU A 145 -7.87 -5.14 12.93
N VAL A 146 -8.64 -4.08 13.10
CA VAL A 146 -9.37 -3.82 14.35
C VAL A 146 -10.75 -4.47 14.38
N PHE A 147 -11.44 -4.54 13.24
CA PHE A 147 -12.83 -5.02 13.20
C PHE A 147 -12.98 -6.35 12.47
N VAL A 148 -12.55 -6.43 11.21
CA VAL A 148 -12.85 -7.60 10.37
C VAL A 148 -12.09 -8.84 10.84
N GLY A 149 -10.81 -8.71 11.18
CA GLY A 149 -9.96 -9.80 11.65
C GLY A 149 -10.51 -10.45 12.92
N PRO A 150 -10.72 -9.69 14.01
CA PRO A 150 -11.30 -10.22 15.25
C PRO A 150 -12.69 -10.84 15.04
N ALA A 151 -13.59 -10.16 14.32
CA ALA A 151 -14.94 -10.69 14.05
C ALA A 151 -14.92 -12.01 13.27
N THR A 152 -13.98 -12.15 12.32
CA THR A 152 -13.80 -13.40 11.55
C THR A 152 -13.31 -14.53 12.45
N ALA A 153 -12.36 -14.23 13.35
CA ALA A 153 -11.83 -15.21 14.30
C ALA A 153 -12.92 -15.69 15.28
N GLU A 154 -13.75 -14.79 15.81
CA GLU A 154 -14.87 -15.14 16.67
C GLU A 154 -15.89 -16.04 15.96
N LEU A 155 -16.28 -15.69 14.73
CA LEU A 155 -17.23 -16.50 13.96
C LEU A 155 -16.69 -17.89 13.65
N LEU A 156 -15.39 -18.02 13.34
CA LEU A 156 -14.76 -19.33 13.13
C LEU A 156 -14.74 -20.15 14.42
N GLN A 157 -14.47 -19.54 15.57
CA GLN A 157 -14.55 -20.22 16.87
C GLN A 157 -15.99 -20.64 17.20
N SER A 158 -16.97 -19.76 16.97
CA SER A 158 -18.39 -20.07 17.16
C SER A 158 -18.83 -21.23 16.26
N ARG A 159 -18.38 -21.26 15.00
CA ARG A 159 -18.66 -22.36 14.07
C ARG A 159 -18.12 -23.70 14.57
N ASN A 160 -16.91 -23.71 15.13
CA ASN A 160 -16.29 -24.92 15.68
C ASN A 160 -16.96 -25.42 16.98
N ARG A 161 -17.61 -24.52 17.73
CA ARG A 161 -18.35 -24.85 18.95
C ARG A 161 -19.82 -25.24 18.68
N ALA A 162 -20.36 -24.82 17.54
CA ALA A 162 -21.74 -25.11 17.17
C ALA A 162 -21.93 -26.62 16.98
N SER A 163 -22.85 -27.17 17.76
CA SER A 163 -23.15 -28.62 17.75
C SER A 163 -24.38 -28.93 16.88
N ASN A 164 -25.26 -27.94 16.70
CA ASN A 164 -26.52 -28.08 15.98
C ASN A 164 -26.42 -27.53 14.55
N PRO A 165 -27.06 -28.18 13.56
CA PRO A 165 -27.00 -27.74 12.16
C PRO A 165 -27.63 -26.35 11.94
N GLU A 166 -28.61 -25.94 12.76
CA GLU A 166 -29.23 -24.62 12.68
C GLU A 166 -28.29 -23.50 13.13
N GLU A 167 -27.52 -23.72 14.19
CA GLU A 167 -26.49 -22.78 14.68
C GLU A 167 -25.40 -22.59 13.63
N VAL A 168 -24.94 -23.69 13.02
CA VAL A 168 -23.95 -23.65 11.94
C VAL A 168 -24.45 -22.80 10.77
N LYS A 169 -25.72 -22.97 10.35
CA LYS A 169 -26.33 -22.15 9.28
C LYS A 169 -26.39 -20.66 9.65
N CYS A 170 -26.71 -20.33 10.90
CA CYS A 170 -26.75 -18.95 11.37
C CYS A 170 -25.35 -18.31 11.35
N VAL A 171 -24.33 -19.03 11.83
CA VAL A 171 -22.93 -18.57 11.81
C VAL A 171 -22.41 -18.42 10.38
N ASP A 172 -22.72 -19.36 9.49
CA ASP A 172 -22.31 -19.31 8.08
C ASP A 172 -22.95 -18.11 7.35
N LYS A 173 -24.20 -17.73 7.68
CA LYS A 173 -24.83 -16.50 7.16
C LYS A 173 -24.09 -15.24 7.61
N LYS A 174 -23.74 -15.14 8.90
CA LYS A 174 -22.96 -14.02 9.43
C LYS A 174 -21.58 -13.94 8.78
N PHE A 175 -20.92 -15.08 8.64
CA PHE A 175 -19.62 -15.18 7.98
C PHE A 175 -19.67 -14.73 6.52
N THR A 176 -20.74 -15.10 5.79
CA THR A 176 -20.95 -14.66 4.41
C THR A 176 -21.09 -13.14 4.31
N ILE A 177 -21.88 -12.52 5.19
CA ILE A 177 -22.05 -11.05 5.22
C ILE A 177 -20.72 -10.37 5.52
N LEU A 178 -19.99 -10.84 6.54
CA LEU A 178 -18.69 -10.28 6.92
C LEU A 178 -17.69 -10.37 5.76
N ARG A 179 -17.70 -11.48 5.01
CA ARG A 179 -16.86 -11.67 3.84
C ARG A 179 -17.18 -10.66 2.73
N VAL A 180 -18.46 -10.40 2.45
CA VAL A 180 -18.87 -9.40 1.44
C VAL A 180 -18.39 -7.99 1.83
N ILE A 181 -18.55 -7.62 3.11
CA ILE A 181 -18.07 -6.34 3.62
C ILE A 181 -16.54 -6.25 3.49
N SER A 182 -15.82 -7.29 3.92
CA SER A 182 -14.37 -7.38 3.84
C SER A 182 -13.86 -7.25 2.39
N SER A 183 -14.45 -7.99 1.45
CA SER A 183 -14.08 -7.91 0.03
C SER A 183 -14.37 -6.55 -0.59
N SER A 184 -15.43 -5.85 -0.14
CA SER A 184 -15.73 -4.50 -0.61
C SER A 184 -14.68 -3.49 -0.15
N ILE A 185 -14.25 -3.57 1.12
CA ILE A 185 -13.17 -2.73 1.67
C ILE A 185 -11.85 -3.03 0.96
N ASP A 186 -11.55 -4.31 0.72
CA ASP A 186 -10.35 -4.76 0.01
C ASP A 186 -10.33 -4.27 -1.44
N LEU A 187 -11.46 -4.27 -2.13
CA LEU A 187 -11.58 -3.75 -3.49
C LEU A 187 -11.32 -2.25 -3.54
N VAL A 188 -11.89 -1.48 -2.60
CA VAL A 188 -11.63 -0.05 -2.48
C VAL A 188 -10.15 0.20 -2.19
N SER A 189 -9.56 -0.53 -1.24
CA SER A 189 -8.13 -0.41 -0.93
C SER A 189 -7.26 -0.70 -2.16
N LEU A 190 -7.54 -1.79 -2.88
CA LEU A 190 -6.83 -2.16 -4.09
C LEU A 190 -6.93 -1.08 -5.17
N ALA A 191 -8.12 -0.54 -5.42
CA ALA A 191 -8.32 0.54 -6.38
C ALA A 191 -7.49 1.78 -5.99
N MET A 192 -7.47 2.14 -4.71
CA MET A 192 -6.67 3.28 -4.22
C MET A 192 -5.16 3.02 -4.34
N ILE A 193 -4.69 1.81 -4.03
CA ILE A 193 -3.28 1.43 -4.21
C ILE A 193 -2.90 1.52 -5.69
N VAL A 194 -3.72 0.98 -6.60
CA VAL A 194 -3.46 1.04 -8.05
C VAL A 194 -3.44 2.49 -8.54
N LEU A 195 -4.40 3.32 -8.14
CA LEU A 195 -4.42 4.74 -8.48
C LEU A 195 -3.17 5.46 -7.96
N HIS A 196 -2.76 5.17 -6.73
CA HIS A 196 -1.54 5.72 -6.13
C HIS A 196 -0.28 5.28 -6.88
N THR A 197 -0.19 4.00 -7.27
CA THR A 197 0.93 3.47 -8.07
C THR A 197 0.98 4.11 -9.46
N LEU A 198 -0.15 4.21 -10.16
CA LEU A 198 -0.23 4.86 -11.47
C LEU A 198 0.18 6.33 -11.38
N TYR A 199 -0.27 7.01 -10.32
CA TYR A 199 0.08 8.41 -10.09
C TYR A 199 1.59 8.58 -9.88
N ILE A 200 2.21 7.76 -9.04
CA ILE A 200 3.66 7.80 -8.84
C ILE A 200 4.41 7.51 -10.13
N GLY A 201 3.92 6.57 -10.94
CA GLY A 201 4.47 6.30 -12.26
C GLY A 201 4.38 7.50 -13.22
N TYR A 202 3.31 8.29 -13.11
CA TYR A 202 3.09 9.49 -13.92
C TYR A 202 3.96 10.69 -13.47
N VAL A 203 3.99 10.99 -12.17
CA VAL A 203 4.75 12.14 -11.62
C VAL A 203 6.25 11.85 -11.53
N GLY A 204 6.63 10.58 -11.46
CA GLY A 204 8.01 10.15 -11.26
C GLY A 204 8.41 10.10 -9.78
N THR A 205 9.54 9.46 -9.51
CA THR A 205 9.98 9.12 -8.15
C THR A 205 10.76 10.25 -7.46
N SER A 206 10.99 11.38 -8.14
CA SER A 206 11.77 12.50 -7.61
C SER A 206 11.09 13.24 -6.46
N ASN A 207 9.78 13.02 -6.29
CA ASN A 207 8.93 13.66 -5.28
C ASN A 207 8.53 12.71 -4.12
N LEU A 208 9.21 11.56 -3.96
CA LEU A 208 8.94 10.53 -2.93
C LEU A 208 9.81 10.65 -1.66
#